data_AF-A0A7U6JED9-F1
#
_entry.id   AF-A0A7U6JED9-F1
#
_cell.length_a   1.000
_cell.length_b   1.000
_cell.length_c   1.000
_cell.angle_alpha   90.00
_cell.angle_beta   90.00
_cell.angle_gamma   90.00
#
_symmetry.space_group_name_H-M   'P 1'
#
loop_
_entity.id
_entity.type
_entity.pdbx_description
1 polymer ?
#
loop_
_entity_poly.entity_id
_entity_poly.type
_entity_poly.pdbx_seq_one_letter_code
_entity_poly.pdbx_strand_id
1 'polypeptide(L)'
;MAVIRGLLAAIYIGIQIESNWTKKWLYALYILLFSFSTTLPVIIIYGFLGGGFDKDIFRFAFVGSLFYFVFSSIFFNTSFTVIDDREHYRMLKYIIVSKTNYIIYALGRALGYVLLQISSSAIVLVLFIPIFKVSLSVNFLLLIFSVITGFVGSFGIALMFASYYLLSVREETSLMDILFGALFLISGAMFPPTILPKFGYIISLYFPLSSAIELGRYALFGKHLTAFFSGYSTSALVSFAFLVNILYFVLGLILLNFALKSAIKKGYIDITTAF
;
A
#
# COMPACT_ATOMS: atom_id res chain seq x y z
N MET A 1 11.51 -20.22 -16.67
CA MET A 1 11.36 -21.05 -15.45
C MET A 1 12.09 -20.46 -14.23
N ALA A 2 13.33 -19.99 -14.35
CA ALA A 2 14.08 -19.40 -13.22
C ALA A 2 13.43 -18.15 -12.60
N VAL A 3 12.92 -17.22 -13.42
CA VAL A 3 12.24 -15.99 -12.95
C VAL A 3 11.02 -16.30 -12.06
N ILE A 4 10.16 -17.23 -12.50
CA ILE A 4 8.97 -17.62 -11.75
C ILE A 4 9.35 -18.26 -10.41
N ARG A 5 10.36 -19.14 -10.41
CA ARG A 5 10.87 -19.74 -9.17
C ARG A 5 11.42 -18.68 -8.20
N GLY A 6 12.17 -17.71 -8.72
CA GLY A 6 12.68 -16.58 -7.93
C GLY A 6 11.56 -15.73 -7.33
N LEU A 7 10.52 -15.42 -8.11
CA LEU A 7 9.34 -14.69 -7.64
C LEU A 7 8.61 -15.45 -6.52
N LEU A 8 8.30 -16.74 -6.75
CA LEU A 8 7.60 -17.57 -5.75
C LEU A 8 8.42 -17.73 -4.47
N ALA A 9 9.73 -17.87 -4.57
CA ALA A 9 10.62 -17.92 -3.41
C ALA A 9 10.61 -16.58 -2.64
N ALA A 10 10.65 -15.45 -3.34
CA ALA A 10 10.59 -14.12 -2.73
C ALA A 10 9.23 -13.87 -2.03
N ILE A 11 8.11 -14.32 -2.61
CA ILE A 11 6.79 -14.29 -1.96
C ILE A 11 6.80 -15.11 -0.68
N TYR A 12 7.31 -16.33 -0.75
CA TYR A 12 7.38 -17.23 0.40
C TYR A 12 8.23 -16.63 1.53
N ILE A 13 9.43 -16.14 1.22
CA ILE A 13 10.31 -15.45 2.18
C ILE A 13 9.61 -14.21 2.75
N GLY A 14 8.94 -13.44 1.90
CA GLY A 14 7.98 -12.38 2.24
C GLY A 14 7.12 -12.74 3.44
N ILE A 15 6.30 -13.76 3.25
CA ILE A 15 5.34 -14.23 4.24
C ILE A 15 6.02 -14.81 5.48
N GLN A 16 7.15 -15.52 5.33
CA GLN A 16 7.84 -16.13 6.47
C GLN A 16 8.47 -15.09 7.39
N ILE A 17 9.07 -14.02 6.85
CA ILE A 17 9.63 -12.93 7.65
C ILE A 17 8.54 -12.31 8.54
N GLU A 18 7.34 -12.12 7.99
CA GLU A 18 6.22 -11.49 8.72
C GLU A 18 5.52 -12.42 9.72
N SER A 19 5.44 -13.73 9.41
CA SER A 19 4.56 -14.66 10.14
C SER A 19 5.27 -15.64 11.06
N ASN A 20 6.56 -15.92 10.84
CA ASN A 20 7.25 -17.04 11.48
C ASN A 20 7.85 -16.71 12.86
N TRP A 21 7.64 -15.50 13.38
CA TRP A 21 8.10 -15.13 14.73
C TRP A 21 7.25 -15.76 15.85
N THR A 22 6.11 -16.37 15.53
CA THR A 22 5.24 -17.04 16.51
C THR A 22 4.46 -18.22 15.96
N LYS A 23 3.66 -18.89 16.80
CA LYS A 23 2.76 -19.98 16.40
C LYS A 23 1.68 -19.43 15.46
N LYS A 24 1.34 -20.18 14.40
CA LYS A 24 0.41 -19.74 13.33
C LYS A 24 -0.93 -19.17 13.82
N TRP A 25 -1.53 -19.77 14.86
CA TRP A 25 -2.80 -19.29 15.41
C TRP A 25 -2.66 -17.95 16.15
N LEU A 26 -1.53 -17.73 16.83
CA LEU A 26 -1.27 -16.47 17.53
C LEU A 26 -1.00 -15.35 16.52
N TYR A 27 -0.30 -15.67 15.43
CA TYR A 27 -0.11 -14.74 14.33
C TYR A 27 -1.44 -14.36 13.66
N ALA A 28 -2.34 -15.34 13.44
CA ALA A 28 -3.68 -15.05 12.93
C ALA A 28 -4.46 -14.11 13.87
N LEU A 29 -4.41 -14.35 15.18
CA LEU A 29 -5.00 -13.44 16.17
C LEU A 29 -4.35 -12.05 16.14
N TYR A 30 -3.04 -11.97 16.02
CA TYR A 30 -2.29 -10.71 15.92
C TYR A 30 -2.75 -9.89 14.71
N ILE A 31 -2.81 -10.50 13.51
CA ILE A 31 -3.26 -9.81 12.29
C ILE A 31 -4.70 -9.29 12.45
N LEU A 32 -5.58 -10.07 13.09
CA LEU A 32 -6.96 -9.67 13.35
C LEU A 32 -7.04 -8.46 14.28
N LEU A 33 -6.33 -8.52 15.40
CA LEU A 33 -6.29 -7.43 16.38
C LEU A 33 -5.65 -6.16 15.80
N PHE A 34 -4.58 -6.32 15.02
CA PHE A 34 -3.92 -5.22 14.35
C PHE A 34 -4.87 -4.50 13.39
N SER A 35 -5.52 -5.23 12.49
CA SER A 35 -6.44 -4.59 11.54
C SER A 35 -7.69 -4.03 12.20
N PHE A 36 -8.21 -4.69 13.24
CA PHE A 36 -9.27 -4.11 14.07
C PHE A 36 -8.83 -2.76 14.65
N SER A 37 -7.65 -2.72 15.27
CA SER A 37 -7.05 -1.52 15.84
C SER A 37 -6.92 -0.38 14.81
N THR A 38 -6.48 -0.68 13.59
CA THR A 38 -6.36 0.34 12.53
C THR A 38 -7.70 0.95 12.11
N THR A 39 -8.81 0.23 12.26
CA THR A 39 -10.16 0.73 11.91
C THR A 39 -10.93 1.36 13.06
N LEU A 40 -10.54 1.09 14.30
CA LEU A 40 -11.19 1.65 15.49
C LEU A 40 -11.28 3.18 15.50
N PRO A 41 -10.22 3.95 15.16
CA PRO A 41 -10.31 5.40 15.12
C PRO A 41 -11.41 5.90 14.20
N VAL A 42 -11.60 5.26 13.04
CA VAL A 42 -12.64 5.63 12.08
C VAL A 42 -14.04 5.30 12.60
N ILE A 43 -14.20 4.14 13.24
CA ILE A 43 -15.45 3.72 13.89
C ILE A 43 -15.85 4.71 14.99
N ILE A 44 -14.89 5.12 15.81
CA ILE A 44 -15.13 6.09 16.90
C ILE A 44 -15.47 7.47 16.33
N ILE A 45 -14.62 8.01 15.45
CA ILE A 45 -14.76 9.38 14.95
C ILE A 45 -16.00 9.55 14.06
N TYR A 46 -16.22 8.66 13.09
CA TYR A 46 -17.30 8.84 12.12
C TYR A 46 -18.58 8.09 12.48
N GLY A 47 -18.46 6.96 13.17
CA GLY A 47 -19.61 6.18 13.61
C GLY A 47 -20.25 6.78 14.85
N PHE A 48 -19.54 6.71 15.98
CA PHE A 48 -20.05 7.15 17.28
C PHE A 48 -20.14 8.68 17.39
N LEU A 49 -19.06 9.41 17.07
CA LEU A 49 -19.02 10.88 17.20
C LEU A 49 -19.65 11.59 15.98
N GLY A 50 -19.52 11.02 14.78
CA GLY A 50 -20.01 11.59 13.52
C GLY A 50 -21.52 11.43 13.27
N GLY A 51 -22.24 10.81 14.22
CA GLY A 51 -23.70 10.74 14.21
C GLY A 51 -24.29 9.63 13.36
N GLY A 52 -23.61 8.47 13.23
CA GLY A 52 -24.21 7.22 12.78
C GLY A 52 -23.48 6.50 11.64
N PHE A 53 -23.54 5.17 11.67
CA PHE A 53 -22.89 4.26 10.71
C PHE A 53 -23.55 4.24 9.31
N ASP A 54 -24.77 4.75 9.18
CA ASP A 54 -25.49 4.80 7.90
C ASP A 54 -25.08 5.96 6.99
N LYS A 55 -24.30 6.91 7.51
CA LYS A 55 -23.88 8.09 6.75
C LYS A 55 -22.83 7.73 5.71
N ASP A 56 -22.93 8.37 4.55
CA ASP A 56 -21.96 8.19 3.46
C ASP A 56 -20.53 8.59 3.87
N ILE A 57 -20.38 9.53 4.80
CA ILE A 57 -19.06 9.91 5.35
C ILE A 57 -18.40 8.78 6.15
N PHE A 58 -19.18 8.00 6.92
CA PHE A 58 -18.65 6.84 7.63
C PHE A 58 -18.21 5.76 6.65
N ARG A 59 -19.07 5.43 5.66
CA ARG A 59 -18.77 4.47 4.60
C ARG A 59 -17.52 4.88 3.81
N PHE A 60 -17.38 6.17 3.52
CA PHE A 60 -16.23 6.75 2.83
C PHE A 60 -14.93 6.54 3.63
N ALA A 61 -14.92 6.93 4.90
CA ALA A 61 -13.74 6.86 5.75
C ALA A 61 -13.37 5.42 6.10
N PHE A 62 -14.36 4.58 6.39
CA PHE A 62 -14.15 3.18 6.80
C PHE A 62 -13.53 2.35 5.67
N VAL A 63 -14.19 2.33 4.51
CA VAL A 63 -13.67 1.60 3.35
C VAL A 63 -12.39 2.24 2.83
N GLY A 64 -12.32 3.57 2.79
CA GLY A 64 -11.13 4.27 2.33
C GLY A 64 -9.88 3.96 3.14
N SER A 65 -10.02 3.90 4.47
CA SER A 65 -8.92 3.54 5.36
C SER A 65 -8.48 2.09 5.16
N LEU A 66 -9.41 1.16 4.96
CA LEU A 66 -9.06 -0.24 4.67
C LEU A 66 -8.23 -0.38 3.39
N PHE A 67 -8.65 0.26 2.29
CA PHE A 67 -7.85 0.26 1.06
C PHE A 67 -6.51 0.96 1.26
N TYR A 68 -6.48 2.06 2.01
CA TYR A 68 -5.22 2.72 2.33
C TYR A 68 -4.26 1.79 3.04
N PHE A 69 -4.69 1.07 4.08
CA PHE A 69 -3.80 0.14 4.78
C PHE A 69 -3.30 -1.00 3.87
N VAL A 70 -4.14 -1.51 2.96
CA VAL A 70 -3.71 -2.47 1.92
C VAL A 70 -2.63 -1.90 1.02
N PHE A 71 -2.78 -0.67 0.57
CA PHE A 71 -1.84 -0.04 -0.36
C PHE A 71 -0.58 0.49 0.33
N SER A 72 -0.73 1.06 1.53
CA SER A 72 0.37 1.57 2.34
C SER A 72 1.26 0.44 2.80
N SER A 73 0.73 -0.75 3.11
CA SER A 73 1.58 -1.89 3.50
C SER A 73 2.53 -2.30 2.38
N ILE A 74 2.09 -2.24 1.11
CA ILE A 74 2.98 -2.45 -0.05
C ILE A 74 4.05 -1.38 -0.07
N PHE A 75 3.63 -0.11 0.01
CA PHE A 75 4.52 1.03 -0.09
C PHE A 75 5.60 1.01 1.00
N PHE A 76 5.20 1.01 2.27
CA PHE A 76 6.13 1.09 3.39
C PHE A 76 7.00 -0.15 3.50
N ASN A 77 6.38 -1.33 3.60
CA ASN A 77 7.16 -2.54 3.89
C ASN A 77 8.10 -2.91 2.74
N THR A 78 7.67 -2.74 1.49
CA THR A 78 8.55 -3.00 0.34
C THR A 78 9.72 -2.01 0.30
N SER A 79 9.50 -0.73 0.62
CA SER A 79 10.59 0.25 0.68
C SER A 79 11.61 -0.12 1.75
N PHE A 80 11.12 -0.55 2.92
CA PHE A 80 11.95 -0.96 4.06
C PHE A 80 12.75 -2.25 3.82
N THR A 81 12.36 -3.09 2.85
CA THR A 81 13.14 -4.31 2.55
C THR A 81 14.60 -4.04 2.21
N VAL A 82 14.93 -2.87 1.64
CA VAL A 82 16.32 -2.47 1.40
C VAL A 82 17.10 -2.39 2.71
N ILE A 83 16.51 -1.77 3.73
CA ILE A 83 17.14 -1.60 5.05
C ILE A 83 17.19 -2.96 5.75
N ASP A 84 16.09 -3.71 5.77
CA ASP A 84 16.05 -5.05 6.37
C ASP A 84 17.13 -5.96 5.79
N ASP A 85 17.23 -6.01 4.45
CA ASP A 85 18.19 -6.86 3.77
C ASP A 85 19.62 -6.34 3.91
N ARG A 86 19.85 -5.02 4.07
CA ARG A 86 21.20 -4.44 4.22
C ARG A 86 21.70 -4.52 5.66
N GLU A 87 20.94 -4.00 6.61
CA GLU A 87 21.37 -3.80 8.00
C GLU A 87 21.05 -5.04 8.85
N HIS A 88 19.80 -5.50 8.84
CA HIS A 88 19.30 -6.50 9.77
C HIS A 88 19.70 -7.92 9.37
N TYR A 89 19.36 -8.34 8.15
CA TYR A 89 19.68 -9.68 7.64
C TYR A 89 21.03 -9.77 6.94
N ARG A 90 21.59 -8.63 6.49
CA ARG A 90 22.86 -8.55 5.74
C ARG A 90 22.89 -9.45 4.50
N MET A 91 21.72 -9.61 3.89
CA MET A 91 21.48 -10.43 2.71
C MET A 91 21.52 -9.65 1.39
N LEU A 92 21.46 -8.32 1.42
CA LEU A 92 21.30 -7.47 0.23
C LEU A 92 22.33 -7.78 -0.87
N LYS A 93 23.61 -7.93 -0.52
CA LYS A 93 24.67 -8.27 -1.47
C LYS A 93 24.45 -9.64 -2.14
N TYR A 94 24.00 -10.64 -1.38
CA TYR A 94 23.75 -11.97 -1.90
C TYR A 94 22.53 -11.99 -2.82
N ILE A 95 21.51 -11.18 -2.51
CA ILE A 95 20.32 -11.02 -3.34
C ILE A 95 20.70 -10.37 -4.68
N ILE A 96 21.52 -9.31 -4.65
CA ILE A 96 21.97 -8.59 -5.86
C ILE A 96 22.86 -9.46 -6.76
N VAL A 97 23.72 -10.30 -6.18
CA VAL A 97 24.59 -11.24 -6.93
C VAL A 97 23.83 -12.48 -7.40
N SER A 98 22.64 -12.75 -6.83
CA SER A 98 21.83 -13.90 -7.21
C SER A 98 21.37 -13.84 -8.68
N LYS A 99 20.98 -14.99 -9.24
CA LYS A 99 20.41 -15.06 -10.59
C LYS A 99 19.06 -14.34 -10.73
N THR A 100 18.42 -13.97 -9.62
CA THR A 100 17.12 -13.30 -9.61
C THR A 100 17.32 -11.79 -9.62
N ASN A 101 16.68 -11.09 -10.56
CA ASN A 101 16.70 -9.62 -10.58
C ASN A 101 16.09 -9.06 -9.29
N TYR A 102 16.75 -8.06 -8.68
CA TYR A 102 16.27 -7.39 -7.48
C TYR A 102 14.83 -6.86 -7.60
N ILE A 103 14.41 -6.39 -8.78
CA ILE A 103 13.03 -5.92 -9.03
C ILE A 103 12.02 -7.07 -8.87
N ILE A 104 12.37 -8.27 -9.36
CA ILE A 104 11.51 -9.46 -9.22
C ILE A 104 11.45 -9.90 -7.76
N TYR A 105 12.57 -9.81 -7.04
CA TYR A 105 12.61 -10.07 -5.60
C TYR A 105 11.74 -9.08 -4.82
N ALA A 106 11.87 -7.78 -5.07
CA ALA A 106 11.06 -6.74 -4.45
C ALA A 106 9.57 -6.91 -4.76
N LEU A 107 9.23 -7.29 -6.00
CA LEU A 107 7.85 -7.62 -6.40
C LEU A 107 7.31 -8.80 -5.60
N GLY A 108 8.12 -9.84 -5.40
CA GLY A 108 7.73 -10.98 -4.58
C GLY A 108 7.48 -10.60 -3.11
N ARG A 109 8.36 -9.78 -2.52
CA ARG A 109 8.16 -9.25 -1.16
C ARG A 109 6.86 -8.43 -1.08
N ALA A 110 6.65 -7.51 -2.02
CA ALA A 110 5.42 -6.71 -2.14
C ALA A 110 4.14 -7.56 -2.23
N LEU A 111 4.18 -8.64 -3.02
CA LEU A 111 3.07 -9.59 -3.12
C LEU A 111 2.81 -10.35 -1.81
N GLY A 112 3.86 -10.71 -1.07
CA GLY A 112 3.71 -11.29 0.27
C GLY A 112 2.98 -10.34 1.22
N TYR A 113 3.38 -9.06 1.25
CA TYR A 113 2.74 -8.02 2.06
C TYR A 113 1.28 -7.79 1.71
N VAL A 114 0.98 -7.64 0.41
CA VAL A 114 -0.40 -7.35 -0.01
C VAL A 114 -1.33 -8.53 0.28
N LEU A 115 -0.87 -9.78 0.14
CA LEU A 115 -1.69 -10.95 0.42
C LEU A 115 -2.10 -11.02 1.90
N LEU A 116 -1.15 -10.76 2.81
CA LEU A 116 -1.42 -10.70 4.24
C LEU A 116 -2.39 -9.57 4.57
N GLN A 117 -2.18 -8.38 4.00
CA GLN A 117 -3.01 -7.22 4.30
C GLN A 117 -4.41 -7.32 3.70
N ILE A 118 -4.56 -7.83 2.46
CA ILE A 118 -5.88 -8.11 1.86
C ILE A 118 -6.65 -9.11 2.72
N SER A 119 -5.98 -10.19 3.16
CA SER A 119 -6.61 -11.20 4.02
C SER A 119 -7.15 -10.56 5.30
N SER A 120 -6.37 -9.68 5.90
CA SER A 120 -6.77 -8.98 7.12
C SER A 120 -7.92 -7.99 6.91
N SER A 121 -7.84 -7.15 5.87
CA SER A 121 -8.88 -6.19 5.54
C SER A 121 -10.18 -6.87 5.10
N ALA A 122 -10.11 -8.02 4.42
CA ALA A 122 -11.28 -8.82 4.07
C ALA A 122 -12.00 -9.33 5.33
N ILE A 123 -11.26 -9.79 6.34
CA ILE A 123 -11.86 -10.24 7.60
C ILE A 123 -12.56 -9.08 8.32
N VAL A 124 -11.93 -7.90 8.36
CA VAL A 124 -12.56 -6.70 8.93
C VAL A 124 -13.86 -6.35 8.20
N LEU A 125 -13.87 -6.36 6.85
CA LEU A 125 -15.09 -6.15 6.09
C LEU A 125 -16.18 -7.17 6.47
N VAL A 126 -15.86 -8.46 6.44
CA VAL A 126 -16.82 -9.54 6.74
C VAL A 126 -17.40 -9.42 8.15
N LEU A 127 -16.58 -9.04 9.13
CA LEU A 127 -17.03 -8.90 10.52
C LEU A 127 -17.92 -7.66 10.72
N PHE A 128 -17.58 -6.53 10.10
CA PHE A 128 -18.23 -5.26 10.41
C PHE A 128 -19.39 -4.87 9.50
N ILE A 129 -19.46 -5.39 8.26
CA ILE A 129 -20.60 -5.14 7.37
C ILE A 129 -21.93 -5.55 8.04
N PRO A 130 -22.06 -6.74 8.67
CA PRO A 130 -23.29 -7.12 9.37
C PRO A 130 -23.58 -6.27 10.60
N ILE A 131 -22.54 -5.92 11.37
CA ILE A 131 -22.66 -5.15 12.62
C ILE A 131 -23.22 -3.75 12.32
N PHE A 132 -22.71 -3.11 11.28
CA PHE A 132 -23.10 -1.75 10.89
C PHE A 132 -24.24 -1.69 9.87
N LYS A 133 -24.79 -2.85 9.46
CA LYS A 133 -25.89 -2.97 8.48
C LYS A 133 -25.63 -2.20 7.18
N VAL A 134 -24.37 -2.18 6.73
CA VAL A 134 -23.97 -1.47 5.52
C VAL A 134 -24.40 -2.26 4.29
N SER A 135 -25.23 -1.67 3.44
CA SER A 135 -25.60 -2.26 2.14
C SER A 135 -24.46 -2.11 1.14
N LEU A 136 -24.11 -3.23 0.49
CA LEU A 136 -23.07 -3.29 -0.54
C LEU A 136 -23.68 -3.68 -1.89
N SER A 137 -23.20 -3.04 -2.95
CA SER A 137 -23.50 -3.34 -4.35
C SER A 137 -22.19 -3.69 -5.06
N VAL A 138 -21.63 -4.85 -4.68
CA VAL A 138 -20.27 -5.24 -5.06
C VAL A 138 -20.16 -5.54 -6.55
N ASN A 139 -19.34 -4.75 -7.24
CA ASN A 139 -18.82 -5.03 -8.57
C ASN A 139 -17.41 -5.63 -8.46
N PHE A 140 -17.34 -6.96 -8.53
CA PHE A 140 -16.07 -7.70 -8.39
C PHE A 140 -15.03 -7.33 -9.44
N LEU A 141 -15.45 -7.03 -10.67
CA LEU A 141 -14.52 -6.65 -11.73
C LEU A 141 -13.83 -5.33 -11.41
N LEU A 142 -14.61 -4.30 -11.06
CA LEU A 142 -14.06 -3.00 -10.66
C LEU A 142 -13.22 -3.10 -9.37
N LEU A 143 -13.61 -3.97 -8.44
CA LEU A 143 -12.86 -4.22 -7.22
C LEU A 143 -11.48 -4.80 -7.52
N ILE A 144 -11.40 -5.82 -8.39
CA ILE A 144 -10.13 -6.41 -8.83
C ILE A 144 -9.27 -5.35 -9.55
N PHE A 145 -9.87 -4.54 -10.42
CA PHE A 145 -9.15 -3.45 -11.09
C PHE A 145 -8.61 -2.40 -10.11
N SER A 146 -9.39 -2.01 -9.11
CA SER A 146 -8.95 -1.11 -8.03
C SER A 146 -7.74 -1.67 -7.29
N VAL A 147 -7.80 -2.94 -6.89
CA VAL A 147 -6.70 -3.60 -6.16
C VAL A 147 -5.44 -3.72 -7.04
N ILE A 148 -5.57 -4.11 -8.30
CA ILE A 148 -4.43 -4.24 -9.23
C ILE A 148 -3.79 -2.87 -9.50
N THR A 149 -4.59 -1.86 -9.84
CA THR A 149 -4.06 -0.52 -10.13
C THR A 149 -3.42 0.10 -8.89
N GLY A 150 -4.08 0.01 -7.73
CA GLY A 150 -3.53 0.44 -6.45
C GLY A 150 -2.25 -0.30 -6.09
N PHE A 151 -2.15 -1.60 -6.34
CA PHE A 151 -0.90 -2.36 -6.15
C PHE A 151 0.22 -1.81 -7.03
N VAL A 152 -0.04 -1.59 -8.33
CA VAL A 152 0.95 -1.08 -9.29
C VAL A 152 1.46 0.30 -8.86
N GLY A 153 0.59 1.23 -8.47
CA GLY A 153 1.02 2.55 -8.01
C GLY A 153 1.74 2.52 -6.67
N SER A 154 1.25 1.73 -5.71
CA SER A 154 1.90 1.55 -4.40
C SER A 154 3.31 0.97 -4.55
N PHE A 155 3.44 -0.05 -5.40
CA PHE A 155 4.73 -0.66 -5.71
C PHE A 155 5.63 0.34 -6.43
N GLY A 156 5.10 1.14 -7.36
CA GLY A 156 5.84 2.25 -7.98
C GLY A 156 6.46 3.20 -6.95
N ILE A 157 5.64 3.72 -6.04
CA ILE A 157 6.12 4.57 -4.93
C ILE A 157 7.15 3.81 -4.09
N ALA A 158 6.92 2.52 -3.78
CA ALA A 158 7.86 1.72 -3.00
C ALA A 158 9.24 1.65 -3.65
N LEU A 159 9.30 1.47 -4.98
CA LEU A 159 10.57 1.44 -5.70
C LEU A 159 11.27 2.81 -5.66
N MET A 160 10.54 3.92 -5.69
CA MET A 160 11.12 5.27 -5.56
C MET A 160 11.81 5.44 -4.20
N PHE A 161 11.19 4.96 -3.12
CA PHE A 161 11.77 5.05 -1.78
C PHE A 161 12.84 3.99 -1.51
N ALA A 162 12.70 2.78 -2.04
CA ALA A 162 13.79 1.80 -2.07
C ALA A 162 15.03 2.37 -2.79
N SER A 163 14.83 3.16 -3.86
CA SER A 163 15.91 3.88 -4.54
C SER A 163 16.61 4.88 -3.62
N TYR A 164 15.84 5.63 -2.83
CA TYR A 164 16.37 6.54 -1.81
C TYR A 164 17.21 5.76 -0.77
N TYR A 165 16.70 4.66 -0.24
CA TYR A 165 17.43 3.86 0.75
C TYR A 165 18.69 3.19 0.22
N LEU A 166 18.71 2.77 -1.04
CA LEU A 166 19.92 2.25 -1.67
C LEU A 166 21.03 3.30 -1.80
N LEU A 167 20.67 4.58 -1.90
CA LEU A 167 21.61 5.69 -2.02
C LEU A 167 21.92 6.38 -0.69
N SER A 168 21.04 6.25 0.29
CA SER A 168 21.24 6.75 1.65
C SER A 168 22.04 5.75 2.48
N VAL A 169 23.10 6.25 3.11
CA VAL A 169 23.86 5.48 4.09
C VAL A 169 23.13 5.46 5.44
N ARG A 170 22.40 6.53 5.81
CA ARG A 170 21.75 6.63 7.11
C ARG A 170 20.40 5.92 7.14
N GLU A 171 20.20 5.09 8.15
CA GLU A 171 18.90 4.58 8.55
C GLU A 171 18.10 5.69 9.28
N GLU A 172 17.27 6.42 8.54
CA GLU A 172 16.27 7.34 9.10
C GLU A 172 14.87 6.73 8.91
N THR A 173 14.40 6.02 9.94
CA THR A 173 13.04 5.51 10.01
C THR A 173 12.00 6.63 10.17
N SER A 174 12.39 7.73 10.82
CA SER A 174 11.55 8.91 11.07
C SER A 174 10.97 9.55 9.80
N LEU A 175 11.69 9.48 8.68
CA LEU A 175 11.21 10.00 7.40
C LEU A 175 9.95 9.28 6.93
N MET A 176 9.83 7.97 7.18
CA MET A 176 8.66 7.19 6.77
C MET A 176 7.45 7.44 7.64
N ASP A 177 7.64 7.67 8.93
CA ASP A 177 6.53 7.98 9.83
C ASP A 177 5.86 9.31 9.45
N ILE A 178 6.66 10.32 9.09
CA ILE A 178 6.17 11.61 8.61
C ILE A 178 5.40 11.43 7.30
N LEU A 179 5.95 10.64 6.37
CA LEU A 179 5.31 10.36 5.09
C LEU A 179 4.04 9.53 5.26
N PHE A 180 3.98 8.61 6.22
CA PHE A 180 2.78 7.85 6.54
C PHE A 180 1.59 8.76 6.85
N GLY A 181 1.78 9.72 7.75
CA GLY A 181 0.73 10.68 8.09
C GLY A 181 0.33 11.55 6.90
N ALA A 182 1.31 12.09 6.18
CA ALA A 182 1.06 12.99 5.04
C ALA A 182 0.35 12.27 3.90
N LEU A 183 0.79 11.07 3.53
CA LEU A 183 0.21 10.26 2.47
C LEU A 183 -1.17 9.74 2.84
N PHE A 184 -1.44 9.47 4.13
CA PHE A 184 -2.79 9.12 4.59
C PHE A 184 -3.79 10.25 4.33
N LEU A 185 -3.41 11.49 4.64
CA LEU A 185 -4.25 12.66 4.37
C LEU A 185 -4.43 12.90 2.86
N ILE A 186 -3.32 12.91 2.12
CA ILE A 186 -3.31 13.19 0.67
C ILE A 186 -4.05 12.10 -0.11
N SER A 187 -3.98 10.84 0.33
CA SER A 187 -4.67 9.72 -0.34
C SER A 187 -6.19 9.89 -0.38
N GLY A 188 -6.76 10.72 0.47
CA GLY A 188 -8.20 10.86 0.59
C GLY A 188 -8.86 9.62 1.20
N ALA A 189 -8.12 8.83 1.97
CA ALA A 189 -8.59 7.60 2.61
C ALA A 189 -9.63 7.87 3.71
N MET A 190 -9.29 8.75 4.65
CA MET A 190 -10.15 9.10 5.78
C MET A 190 -10.89 10.42 5.56
N PHE A 191 -10.28 11.37 4.85
CA PHE A 191 -10.83 12.72 4.63
C PHE A 191 -11.07 12.97 3.14
N PRO A 192 -12.20 13.56 2.73
CA PRO A 192 -12.43 13.91 1.34
C PRO A 192 -11.40 14.96 0.88
N PRO A 193 -10.67 14.77 -0.25
CA PRO A 193 -9.72 15.79 -0.69
C PRO A 193 -10.37 17.13 -1.06
N THR A 194 -11.69 17.17 -1.23
CA THR A 194 -12.47 18.40 -1.47
C THR A 194 -12.41 19.42 -0.34
N ILE A 195 -12.05 19.01 0.89
CA ILE A 195 -11.87 19.92 2.02
C ILE A 195 -10.46 20.50 2.12
N LEU A 196 -9.50 19.97 1.33
CA LEU A 196 -8.12 20.44 1.33
C LEU A 196 -8.01 21.79 0.60
N PRO A 197 -7.04 22.65 0.96
CA PRO A 197 -6.71 23.82 0.16
C PRO A 197 -6.32 23.39 -1.26
N LYS A 198 -6.43 24.30 -2.23
CA LYS A 198 -6.22 24.03 -3.67
C LYS A 198 -4.96 23.21 -3.96
N PHE A 199 -3.87 23.49 -3.27
CA PHE A 199 -2.61 22.74 -3.40
C PHE A 199 -2.75 21.27 -3.00
N GLY A 200 -3.34 21.00 -1.83
CA GLY A 200 -3.58 19.63 -1.34
C GLY A 200 -4.53 18.85 -2.26
N TYR A 201 -5.59 19.50 -2.73
CA TYR A 201 -6.53 18.90 -3.69
C TYR A 201 -5.84 18.42 -4.97
N ILE A 202 -4.96 19.23 -5.55
CA ILE A 202 -4.23 18.88 -6.79
C ILE A 202 -3.30 17.70 -6.54
N ILE A 203 -2.59 17.68 -5.41
CA ILE A 203 -1.72 16.55 -5.07
C ILE A 203 -2.54 15.28 -4.94
N SER A 204 -3.65 15.32 -4.19
CA SER A 204 -4.56 14.18 -4.04
C SER A 204 -5.11 13.70 -5.39
N LEU A 205 -5.38 14.60 -6.33
CA LEU A 205 -5.93 14.23 -7.63
C LEU A 205 -4.96 13.35 -8.43
N TYR A 206 -3.66 13.68 -8.39
CA TYR A 206 -2.61 12.95 -9.11
C TYR A 206 -1.91 11.90 -8.26
N PHE A 207 -2.30 11.74 -7.00
CA PHE A 207 -1.74 10.71 -6.14
C PHE A 207 -2.32 9.33 -6.50
N PRO A 208 -1.49 8.30 -6.75
CA PRO A 208 -1.95 7.04 -7.33
C PRO A 208 -2.98 6.32 -6.46
N LEU A 209 -2.82 6.37 -5.13
CA LEU A 209 -3.73 5.71 -4.19
C LEU A 209 -5.12 6.34 -4.20
N SER A 210 -5.24 7.64 -4.44
CA SER A 210 -6.53 8.34 -4.37
C SER A 210 -7.51 7.81 -5.43
N SER A 211 -7.04 7.63 -6.65
CA SER A 211 -7.84 7.06 -7.73
C SER A 211 -8.19 5.57 -7.49
N ALA A 212 -7.25 4.78 -6.97
CA ALA A 212 -7.46 3.37 -6.66
C ALA A 212 -8.45 3.16 -5.51
N ILE A 213 -8.33 3.95 -4.44
CA ILE A 213 -9.23 3.92 -3.28
C ILE A 213 -10.65 4.32 -3.72
N GLU A 214 -10.80 5.38 -4.53
CA GLU A 214 -12.12 5.79 -5.01
C GLU A 214 -12.76 4.73 -5.91
N LEU A 215 -12.00 4.10 -6.80
CA LEU A 215 -12.50 2.94 -7.57
C LEU A 215 -12.94 1.80 -6.65
N GLY A 216 -12.22 1.55 -5.56
CA GLY A 216 -12.57 0.53 -4.57
C GLY A 216 -13.88 0.84 -3.86
N ARG A 217 -14.10 2.10 -3.47
CA ARG A 217 -15.38 2.56 -2.90
C ARG A 217 -16.51 2.44 -3.91
N TYR A 218 -16.31 2.92 -5.13
CA TYR A 218 -17.31 2.82 -6.19
C TYR A 218 -17.64 1.37 -6.50
N ALA A 219 -16.66 0.47 -6.48
CA ALA A 219 -16.88 -0.96 -6.66
C ALA A 219 -17.70 -1.60 -5.53
N LEU A 220 -17.65 -1.07 -4.30
CA LEU A 220 -18.39 -1.63 -3.17
C LEU A 220 -19.80 -1.02 -2.98
N PHE A 221 -19.98 0.24 -3.37
CA PHE A 221 -21.23 0.99 -3.15
C PHE A 221 -21.99 1.37 -4.41
N GLY A 222 -21.40 1.21 -5.60
CA GLY A 222 -22.03 1.54 -6.89
C GLY A 222 -22.32 3.03 -7.08
N LYS A 223 -21.84 3.90 -6.20
CA LYS A 223 -22.00 5.36 -6.24
C LYS A 223 -20.77 6.06 -5.70
N HIS A 224 -20.57 7.31 -6.11
CA HIS A 224 -19.61 8.20 -5.45
C HIS A 224 -20.15 8.62 -4.09
N LEU A 225 -19.30 8.52 -3.06
CA LEU A 225 -19.65 8.94 -1.70
C LEU A 225 -19.30 10.42 -1.44
N THR A 226 -18.50 11.04 -2.31
CA THR A 226 -18.07 12.44 -2.22
C THR A 226 -17.98 13.09 -3.59
N ALA A 227 -17.81 14.41 -3.64
CA ALA A 227 -17.69 15.18 -4.88
C ALA A 227 -16.31 15.09 -5.57
N PHE A 228 -15.31 14.39 -4.99
CA PHE A 228 -13.93 14.45 -5.45
C PHE A 228 -13.74 13.97 -6.91
N PHE A 229 -14.36 12.84 -7.26
CA PHE A 229 -14.35 12.26 -8.61
C PHE A 229 -15.75 12.14 -9.23
N SER A 230 -16.77 12.77 -8.65
CA SER A 230 -18.17 12.60 -9.09
C SER A 230 -18.45 13.11 -10.51
N GLY A 231 -17.56 13.93 -11.08
CA GLY A 231 -17.64 14.40 -12.47
C GLY A 231 -17.06 13.41 -13.50
N TYR A 232 -16.40 12.34 -13.08
CA TYR A 232 -15.82 11.34 -13.97
C TYR A 232 -16.82 10.22 -14.23
N SER A 233 -16.95 9.80 -15.50
CA SER A 233 -17.60 8.52 -15.80
C SER A 233 -16.77 7.37 -15.23
N THR A 234 -17.40 6.22 -14.99
CA THR A 234 -16.69 5.03 -14.47
C THR A 234 -15.52 4.62 -15.37
N SER A 235 -15.70 4.68 -16.69
CA SER A 235 -14.62 4.38 -17.65
C SER A 235 -13.48 5.39 -17.57
N ALA A 236 -13.80 6.69 -17.47
CA ALA A 236 -12.79 7.73 -17.33
C ALA A 236 -12.00 7.57 -16.02
N LEU A 237 -12.66 7.21 -14.91
CA LEU A 237 -12.00 6.95 -13.63
C LEU A 237 -11.06 5.74 -13.71
N VAL A 238 -11.49 4.64 -14.34
CA VAL A 238 -10.65 3.45 -14.55
C VAL A 238 -9.42 3.79 -15.39
N SER A 239 -9.60 4.48 -16.52
CA SER A 239 -8.49 4.91 -17.38
C SER A 239 -7.55 5.87 -16.66
N PHE A 240 -8.09 6.84 -15.92
CA PHE A 240 -7.30 7.78 -15.14
C PHE A 240 -6.48 7.07 -14.06
N ALA A 241 -7.08 6.18 -13.28
CA ALA A 241 -6.38 5.40 -12.27
C ALA A 241 -5.28 4.55 -12.89
N PHE A 242 -5.56 3.88 -14.01
CA PHE A 242 -4.56 3.08 -14.72
C PHE A 242 -3.37 3.94 -15.16
N LEU A 243 -3.61 5.09 -15.79
CA LEU A 243 -2.57 6.00 -16.29
C LEU A 243 -1.71 6.60 -15.17
N VAL A 244 -2.32 7.04 -14.07
CA VAL A 244 -1.57 7.59 -12.94
C VAL A 244 -0.74 6.49 -12.27
N ASN A 245 -1.34 5.33 -11.98
CA ASN A 245 -0.63 4.25 -11.28
C ASN A 245 0.51 3.66 -12.15
N ILE A 246 0.31 3.51 -13.46
CA ILE A 246 1.39 3.04 -14.35
C ILE A 246 2.52 4.05 -14.48
N LEU A 247 2.21 5.36 -14.48
CA LEU A 247 3.22 6.41 -14.49
C LEU A 247 4.14 6.31 -13.27
N TYR A 248 3.57 6.20 -12.07
CA TYR A 248 4.35 6.03 -10.84
C TYR A 248 5.16 4.73 -10.84
N PHE A 249 4.62 3.65 -11.38
CA PHE A 249 5.34 2.39 -11.55
C PHE A 249 6.57 2.53 -12.47
N VAL A 250 6.39 3.16 -13.64
CA VAL A 250 7.48 3.40 -14.60
C VAL A 250 8.55 4.31 -13.98
N LEU A 251 8.15 5.39 -13.31
CA LEU A 251 9.09 6.28 -12.59
C LEU A 251 9.87 5.52 -11.51
N GLY A 252 9.19 4.69 -10.71
CA GLY A 252 9.81 3.83 -9.71
C GLY A 252 10.84 2.86 -10.31
N LEU A 253 10.51 2.21 -11.43
CA LEU A 253 11.45 1.32 -12.13
C LEU A 253 12.69 2.06 -12.65
N ILE A 254 12.51 3.26 -13.22
CA ILE A 254 13.63 4.07 -13.73
C ILE A 254 14.56 4.46 -12.57
N LEU A 255 14.00 4.99 -11.49
CA LEU A 255 14.77 5.42 -10.32
C LEU A 255 15.48 4.24 -9.66
N LEU A 256 14.84 3.08 -9.53
CA LEU A 256 15.46 1.92 -8.90
C LEU A 256 16.61 1.37 -9.73
N ASN A 257 16.45 1.28 -11.05
CA ASN A 257 17.54 0.85 -11.93
C ASN A 257 18.73 1.81 -11.87
N PHE A 258 18.48 3.12 -11.78
CA PHE A 258 19.52 4.13 -11.60
C PHE A 258 20.21 3.99 -10.23
N ALA A 259 19.43 3.83 -9.17
CA ALA A 259 19.93 3.70 -7.81
C ALA A 259 20.75 2.42 -7.62
N LEU A 260 20.29 1.27 -8.14
CA LEU A 260 21.04 0.01 -8.10
C LEU A 260 22.40 0.14 -8.79
N LYS A 261 22.45 0.66 -10.02
CA LYS A 261 23.71 0.88 -10.73
C LYS A 261 24.65 1.81 -9.97
N SER A 262 24.11 2.87 -9.37
CA SER A 262 24.88 3.85 -8.62
C SER A 262 25.39 3.28 -7.29
N ALA A 263 24.55 2.55 -6.56
CA ALA A 263 24.90 1.91 -5.30
C ALA A 263 25.99 0.84 -5.48
N ILE A 264 25.91 0.03 -6.55
CA ILE A 264 26.97 -0.93 -6.92
C ILE A 264 28.29 -0.21 -7.18
N LYS A 265 28.29 0.82 -8.03
CA LYS A 265 29.50 1.57 -8.39
C LYS A 265 30.14 2.29 -7.20
N LYS A 266 29.33 2.78 -6.26
CA LYS A 266 29.79 3.53 -5.09
C LYS A 266 30.04 2.65 -3.86
N GLY A 267 29.79 1.34 -3.95
CA GLY A 267 29.97 0.39 -2.84
C GLY A 267 28.94 0.54 -1.72
N TYR A 268 27.79 1.20 -1.95
CA TYR A 268 26.77 1.47 -0.92
C TYR A 268 25.97 0.24 -0.49
N ILE A 269 26.11 -0.88 -1.19
CA ILE A 269 25.41 -2.13 -0.87
C ILE A 269 25.93 -2.75 0.44
N ASP A 270 27.23 -2.61 0.70
CA ASP A 270 27.91 -3.25 1.83
C ASP A 270 28.13 -2.30 3.01
N ILE A 271 27.76 -1.03 2.88
CA ILE A 271 27.87 -0.06 3.97
C ILE A 271 26.72 -0.31 4.93
N THR A 272 27.06 -0.75 6.15
CA THR A 272 26.14 -0.83 7.28
C THR A 272 26.43 0.29 8.26
N THR A 273 25.38 0.83 8.90
CA THR A 273 25.53 1.96 9.84
C THR A 273 25.81 1.57 11.29
N ALA A 274 26.06 0.28 11.56
CA ALA A 274 26.37 -0.24 12.89
C ALA A 274 25.41 0.31 13.97
N PHE A 275 24.15 -0.13 13.89
CA PHE A 275 23.33 -0.37 15.06
C PHE A 275 23.43 -1.85 15.44
#